data_AF-A0A8J7UAI3-F1
#
_entry.id   AF-A0A8J7UAI3-F1
#
_cell.length_a   1.000
_cell.length_b   1.000
_cell.length_c   1.000
_cell.angle_alpha   90.00
_cell.angle_beta   90.00
_cell.angle_gamma   90.00
#
_symmetry.space_group_name_H-M   'P 1'
#
loop_
_entity.id
_entity.type
_entity.pdbx_description
1 polymer ?
#
loop_
_entity_poly.entity_id
_entity_poly.type
_entity_poly.pdbx_seq_one_letter_code
_entity_poly.pdbx_strand_id
1 'polypeptide(L)'
;MRQSLGPKLQPRPQSRSRKPGFPDLVKKVLGAEKCSGCAACAASCPYGVLGYRGERPELDGECRFCGICAKVCHKYEFDRGKVEKSFLGRERLDSEPFGVARKIVAARSADREIRKHAQDGGVATA
;
A
#
# COMPACT_ATOMS: atom_id res chain seq x y z
N MET A 1 53.89 -16.08 11.51
CA MET A 1 52.86 -15.78 10.50
C MET A 1 52.08 -17.05 10.15
N ARG A 2 50.90 -17.29 10.73
CA ARG A 2 49.84 -18.15 10.16
C ARG A 2 48.51 -17.64 10.69
N GLN A 3 47.89 -16.69 9.99
CA GLN A 3 46.51 -16.30 10.25
C GLN A 3 45.61 -17.45 9.75
N SER A 4 44.90 -18.07 10.69
CA SER A 4 43.87 -19.06 10.42
C SER A 4 42.71 -18.38 9.69
N LEU A 5 42.66 -18.56 8.37
CA LEU A 5 41.53 -18.22 7.53
C LEU A 5 40.30 -19.00 8.03
N GLY A 6 39.37 -18.28 8.66
CA GLY A 6 38.06 -18.83 9.03
C GLY A 6 37.34 -19.40 7.80
N PRO A 7 36.37 -20.31 8.01
CA PRO A 7 35.71 -21.01 6.92
C PRO A 7 35.02 -19.99 6.01
N LYS A 8 35.45 -19.97 4.73
CA LYS A 8 34.86 -19.15 3.69
C LYS A 8 33.35 -19.43 3.66
N LEU A 9 32.56 -18.42 4.00
CA LEU A 9 31.11 -18.47 3.96
C LEU A 9 30.69 -18.80 2.51
N GLN A 10 30.25 -20.03 2.28
CA GLN A 10 29.77 -20.43 0.95
C GLN A 10 28.40 -19.80 0.70
N PRO A 11 28.15 -19.21 -0.47
CA PRO A 11 26.83 -18.67 -0.79
C PRO A 11 25.82 -19.83 -0.90
N ARG A 12 24.69 -19.69 -0.20
CA ARG A 12 23.61 -20.70 -0.21
C ARG A 12 23.03 -20.83 -1.63
N PRO A 13 22.70 -22.06 -2.07
CA PRO A 13 22.17 -22.32 -3.42
C PRO A 13 20.82 -21.62 -3.63
N GLN A 14 20.71 -20.88 -4.74
CA GLN A 14 19.56 -20.05 -5.06
C GLN A 14 18.46 -20.86 -5.77
N SER A 15 17.55 -21.45 -5.02
CA SER A 15 16.29 -22.00 -5.54
C SER A 15 15.10 -21.50 -4.73
N ARG A 16 14.63 -20.28 -5.04
CA ARG A 16 13.31 -19.71 -4.67
C ARG A 16 13.22 -18.32 -5.27
N SER A 17 12.07 -17.95 -5.83
CA SER A 17 11.80 -16.62 -6.39
C SER A 17 12.35 -15.50 -5.52
N ARG A 18 13.12 -14.58 -6.11
CA ARG A 18 13.73 -13.46 -5.39
C ARG A 18 12.62 -12.59 -4.78
N LYS A 19 12.69 -12.33 -3.47
CA LYS A 19 11.79 -11.37 -2.81
C LYS A 19 12.00 -9.97 -3.41
N PRO A 20 10.94 -9.15 -3.56
CA PRO A 20 11.10 -7.79 -4.07
C PRO A 20 11.98 -6.97 -3.12
N GLY A 21 12.81 -6.10 -3.68
CA GLY A 21 13.59 -5.11 -2.96
C GLY A 21 13.01 -3.71 -3.10
N PHE A 22 13.70 -2.75 -2.49
CA PHE A 22 13.40 -1.33 -2.71
C PHE A 22 13.47 -0.93 -4.20
N PRO A 23 14.41 -1.43 -5.04
CA PRO A 23 14.41 -1.13 -6.47
C PRO A 23 13.11 -1.53 -7.20
N ASP A 24 12.47 -2.63 -6.78
CA ASP A 24 11.19 -3.06 -7.34
C ASP A 24 10.06 -2.12 -6.94
N LEU A 25 10.08 -1.62 -5.69
CA LEU A 25 9.16 -0.59 -5.20
C LEU A 25 9.33 0.71 -5.99
N VAL A 26 10.59 1.12 -6.24
CA VAL A 26 10.91 2.28 -7.06
C VAL A 26 10.29 2.13 -8.44
N LYS A 27 10.52 1.00 -9.12
CA LYS A 27 9.97 0.76 -10.45
C LYS A 27 8.44 0.76 -10.50
N LYS A 28 7.77 0.04 -9.59
CA LYS A 28 6.31 -0.16 -9.66
C LYS A 28 5.49 0.98 -9.06
N VAL A 29 6.03 1.71 -8.09
CA VAL A 29 5.28 2.67 -7.28
C VAL A 29 5.79 4.09 -7.50
N LEU A 30 7.08 4.34 -7.27
CA LEU A 30 7.64 5.69 -7.38
C LEU A 30 7.73 6.15 -8.84
N GLY A 31 8.33 5.34 -9.71
CA GLY A 31 8.43 5.63 -11.14
C GLY A 31 7.08 5.62 -11.87
N ALA A 32 6.04 5.04 -11.25
CA ALA A 32 4.66 5.10 -11.74
C ALA A 32 3.83 6.21 -11.07
N GLU A 33 4.46 7.07 -10.25
CA GLU A 33 3.82 8.19 -9.55
C GLU A 33 2.60 7.77 -8.70
N LYS A 34 2.65 6.56 -8.12
CA LYS A 34 1.59 6.02 -7.24
C LYS A 34 1.86 6.27 -5.76
N CYS A 35 3.07 6.72 -5.40
CA CYS A 35 3.46 6.96 -4.01
C CYS A 35 2.54 8.02 -3.37
N SER A 36 1.98 7.71 -2.21
CA SER A 36 1.09 8.61 -1.46
C SER A 36 1.80 9.37 -0.34
N GLY A 37 3.12 9.29 -0.24
CA GLY A 37 3.88 9.98 0.82
C GLY A 37 3.60 9.51 2.26
N CYS A 38 3.20 8.25 2.48
CA CYS A 38 2.84 7.76 3.82
C CYS A 38 4.02 7.27 4.70
N ALA A 39 5.26 7.26 4.18
CA ALA A 39 6.48 6.79 4.86
C ALA A 39 6.49 5.34 5.42
N ALA A 40 5.44 4.52 5.20
CA ALA A 40 5.34 3.17 5.77
C ALA A 40 6.54 2.26 5.43
N CYS A 41 7.08 2.37 4.22
CA CYS A 41 8.24 1.58 3.80
C CYS A 41 9.54 1.97 4.53
N ALA A 42 9.75 3.26 4.80
CA ALA A 42 10.90 3.76 5.55
C ALA A 42 10.82 3.31 7.01
N ALA A 43 9.66 3.52 7.65
CA ALA A 43 9.41 3.12 9.04
C ALA A 43 9.54 1.60 9.26
N SER A 44 9.14 0.79 8.28
CA SER A 44 9.14 -0.68 8.39
C SER A 44 10.45 -1.34 7.94
N CYS A 45 11.47 -0.57 7.53
CA CYS A 45 12.72 -1.14 7.04
C CYS A 45 13.53 -1.70 8.22
N PRO A 46 13.70 -3.03 8.35
CA PRO A 46 14.34 -3.62 9.53
C PRO A 46 15.86 -3.36 9.58
N TYR A 47 16.43 -2.86 8.48
CA TYR A 47 17.85 -2.55 8.37
C TYR A 47 18.13 -1.04 8.47
N GLY A 48 17.10 -0.20 8.60
CA GLY A 48 17.27 1.26 8.69
C GLY A 48 17.91 1.91 7.46
N VAL A 49 17.89 1.24 6.29
CA VAL A 49 18.55 1.74 5.06
C VAL A 49 17.64 2.57 4.16
N LEU A 50 16.40 2.84 4.58
CA LEU A 50 15.45 3.67 3.83
C LEU A 50 15.23 4.98 4.58
N GLY A 51 15.77 6.07 4.04
CA GLY A 51 15.50 7.43 4.45
C GLY A 51 14.17 7.94 3.90
N TYR A 52 13.76 9.13 4.33
CA TYR A 52 12.54 9.78 3.88
C TYR A 52 12.75 11.28 3.72
N ARG A 53 12.75 11.78 2.47
CA ARG A 53 13.02 13.18 2.11
C ARG A 53 12.10 13.59 0.95
N GLY A 54 11.61 14.83 0.98
CA GLY A 54 10.72 15.35 -0.07
C GLY A 54 9.47 14.50 -0.31
N GLU A 55 8.84 13.99 0.76
CA GLU A 55 7.68 13.08 0.71
C GLU A 55 7.92 11.77 -0.06
N ARG A 56 9.18 11.38 -0.24
CA ARG A 56 9.58 10.16 -0.93
C ARG A 56 10.61 9.38 -0.11
N PRO A 57 10.55 8.04 -0.13
CA PRO A 57 11.60 7.23 0.45
C PRO A 57 12.85 7.27 -0.44
N GLU A 58 14.02 7.32 0.18
CA GLU A 58 15.32 7.29 -0.49
C GLU A 58 16.18 6.17 0.10
N LEU A 59 17.11 5.63 -0.69
CA LEU A 59 17.99 4.56 -0.24
C LEU A 59 19.27 5.17 0.35
N ASP A 60 19.46 5.01 1.66
CA ASP A 60 20.60 5.55 2.41
C ASP A 60 21.65 4.46 2.75
N GLY A 61 21.51 3.26 2.19
CA GLY A 61 22.42 2.13 2.41
C GLY A 61 22.14 0.93 1.53
N GLU A 62 22.64 -0.25 1.90
CA GLU A 62 22.47 -1.46 1.09
C GLU A 62 21.12 -2.17 1.34
N CYS A 63 20.27 -2.24 0.31
CA CYS A 63 19.03 -3.03 0.37
C CYS A 63 19.33 -4.53 0.45
N ARG A 64 18.82 -5.21 1.49
CA ARG A 64 18.96 -6.67 1.69
C ARG A 64 17.85 -7.52 1.05
N PHE A 65 17.01 -6.95 0.17
CA PHE A 65 15.94 -7.65 -0.54
C PHE A 65 14.97 -8.45 0.37
N CYS A 66 14.56 -7.86 1.50
CA CYS A 66 13.67 -8.54 2.45
C CYS A 66 12.18 -8.54 2.04
N GLY A 67 11.77 -7.64 1.14
CA GLY A 67 10.39 -7.52 0.65
C GLY A 67 9.40 -6.81 1.56
N ILE A 68 9.80 -6.35 2.75
CA ILE A 68 8.86 -5.72 3.69
C ILE A 68 8.32 -4.41 3.14
N CYS A 69 9.16 -3.56 2.53
CA CYS A 69 8.73 -2.31 1.91
C CYS A 69 7.63 -2.51 0.86
N ALA A 70 7.72 -3.56 0.05
CA ALA A 70 6.70 -3.92 -0.92
C ALA A 70 5.39 -4.38 -0.25
N LYS A 71 5.49 -5.18 0.82
CA LYS A 71 4.32 -5.68 1.57
C LYS A 71 3.53 -4.58 2.28
N VAL A 72 4.22 -3.60 2.88
CA VAL A 72 3.55 -2.51 3.62
C VAL A 72 3.03 -1.41 2.68
N CYS A 73 3.45 -1.41 1.42
CA CYS A 73 3.00 -0.43 0.45
C CYS A 73 1.66 -0.84 -0.16
N HIS A 74 0.58 -0.17 0.26
CA HIS A 74 -0.77 -0.37 -0.28
C HIS A 74 -0.91 -0.03 -1.79
N LYS A 75 0.13 0.52 -2.41
CA LYS A 75 0.19 0.86 -3.84
C LYS A 75 1.03 -0.12 -4.66
N TYR A 76 1.77 -1.03 -4.01
CA TYR A 76 2.64 -1.99 -4.71
C TYR A 76 1.83 -3.09 -5.40
N GLU A 77 0.92 -3.71 -4.64
CA GLU A 77 -0.04 -4.69 -5.14
C GLU A 77 -1.38 -4.43 -4.45
N PHE A 78 -2.41 -4.10 -5.22
CA PHE A 78 -3.77 -3.94 -4.74
C PHE A 78 -4.74 -4.62 -5.70
N ASP A 79 -5.31 -5.73 -5.25
CA ASP A 79 -6.31 -6.50 -5.98
C ASP A 79 -7.70 -6.06 -5.51
N ARG A 80 -8.28 -5.10 -6.23
CA ARG A 80 -9.59 -4.55 -5.92
C ARG A 80 -10.68 -5.61 -5.96
N GLY A 81 -10.63 -6.52 -6.94
CA GLY A 81 -11.63 -7.59 -7.10
C GLY A 81 -11.64 -8.53 -5.90
N LYS A 82 -10.47 -8.92 -5.38
CA LYS A 82 -10.39 -9.70 -4.13
C LYS A 82 -11.01 -8.98 -2.94
N VAL A 83 -10.74 -7.69 -2.78
CA VAL A 83 -11.32 -6.89 -1.69
C VAL A 83 -12.85 -6.83 -1.84
N GLU A 84 -13.35 -6.49 -3.02
CA GLU A 84 -14.79 -6.45 -3.29
C GLU A 84 -15.45 -7.80 -3.02
N LYS A 85 -14.89 -8.90 -3.53
CA LYS A 85 -15.40 -10.24 -3.28
C LYS A 85 -15.38 -10.62 -1.80
N SER A 86 -14.32 -10.26 -1.07
CA SER A 86 -14.17 -10.58 0.35
C SER A 86 -15.12 -9.80 1.26
N PHE A 87 -15.38 -8.52 0.98
CA PHE A 87 -16.18 -7.65 1.84
C PHE A 87 -17.63 -7.48 1.37
N LEU A 88 -17.88 -7.57 0.05
CA LEU A 88 -19.15 -7.29 -0.60
C LEU A 88 -19.76 -8.53 -1.27
N GLY A 89 -19.05 -9.67 -1.26
CA GLY A 89 -19.52 -10.98 -1.74
C GLY A 89 -19.37 -11.21 -3.25
N ARG A 90 -19.05 -10.17 -4.03
CA ARG A 90 -18.76 -10.26 -5.46
C ARG A 90 -17.92 -9.09 -5.93
N GLU A 91 -17.41 -9.20 -7.14
CA GLU A 91 -16.78 -8.08 -7.85
C GLU A 91 -17.84 -7.19 -8.51
N ARG A 92 -17.53 -5.90 -8.67
CA ARG A 92 -18.41 -4.97 -9.40
C ARG A 92 -18.45 -5.30 -10.89
N LEU A 93 -19.59 -5.00 -11.52
CA LEU A 93 -19.72 -4.99 -12.97
C LEU A 93 -19.20 -3.66 -13.54
N ASP A 94 -18.85 -3.64 -14.82
CA ASP A 94 -18.47 -2.40 -15.51
C ASP A 94 -19.61 -1.36 -15.55
N SER A 95 -20.86 -1.84 -15.48
CA SER A 95 -22.07 -1.00 -15.38
C SER A 95 -22.33 -0.41 -13.99
N GLU A 96 -21.49 -0.72 -12.98
CA GLU A 96 -21.63 -0.24 -11.60
C GLU A 96 -20.55 0.80 -11.26
N PRO A 97 -20.73 2.08 -11.65
CA PRO A 97 -19.71 3.12 -11.48
C PRO A 97 -19.40 3.43 -10.01
N PHE A 98 -20.37 3.18 -9.11
CA PHE A 98 -20.23 3.35 -7.67
C PHE A 98 -19.71 2.08 -6.96
N GLY A 99 -19.44 1.00 -7.70
CA GLY A 99 -19.05 -0.30 -7.16
C GLY A 99 -20.25 -1.12 -6.66
N VAL A 100 -19.95 -2.21 -5.95
CA VAL A 100 -21.00 -3.11 -5.41
C VAL A 100 -21.71 -2.41 -4.25
N ALA A 101 -23.00 -2.10 -4.45
CA ALA A 101 -23.84 -1.47 -3.45
C ALA A 101 -25.09 -2.31 -3.17
N ARG A 102 -25.51 -2.37 -1.90
CA ARG A 102 -26.82 -2.96 -1.54
C ARG A 102 -27.98 -2.04 -1.92
N LYS A 103 -27.80 -0.73 -1.75
CA LYS A 103 -28.75 0.32 -2.10
C LYS A 103 -28.01 1.64 -2.27
N ILE A 104 -28.40 2.43 -3.26
CA ILE A 104 -27.96 3.82 -3.45
C ILE A 104 -29.19 4.70 -3.23
N VAL A 105 -29.09 5.68 -2.34
CA VAL A 105 -30.20 6.58 -1.98
C VAL A 105 -29.74 8.02 -1.95
N ALA A 106 -30.65 8.93 -2.28
CA ALA A 106 -30.54 10.35 -1.92
C ALA A 106 -31.50 10.60 -0.76
N ALA A 107 -31.05 11.30 0.28
CA ALA A 107 -31.83 11.58 1.48
C ALA A 107 -31.67 13.04 1.90
N ARG A 108 -32.66 13.56 2.64
CA ARG A 108 -32.65 14.90 3.25
C ARG A 108 -33.49 14.90 4.53
N SER A 109 -33.26 15.85 5.43
CA SER A 109 -34.11 16.01 6.62
C SER A 109 -35.55 16.35 6.24
N ALA A 110 -36.50 15.69 6.91
CA ALA A 110 -37.92 16.03 6.86
C ALA A 110 -38.25 17.29 7.68
N ASP A 111 -37.42 17.59 8.69
CA ASP A 111 -37.54 18.79 9.50
C ASP A 111 -37.07 20.01 8.70
N ARG A 112 -37.95 21.03 8.63
CA ARG A 112 -37.68 22.26 7.87
C ARG A 112 -36.58 23.11 8.48
N GLU A 113 -36.45 23.16 9.80
CA GLU A 113 -35.42 23.95 10.47
C GLU A 113 -34.04 23.31 10.28
N ILE A 114 -33.93 21.99 10.43
CA ILE A 114 -32.68 21.27 10.14
C ILE A 114 -32.29 21.49 8.67
N ARG A 115 -33.24 21.39 7.75
CA ARG A 115 -33.01 21.57 6.31
C ARG A 115 -32.48 22.95 5.93
N LYS A 116 -32.77 24.02 6.69
CA LYS A 116 -32.24 25.37 6.43
C LYS A 116 -30.75 25.49 6.71
N HIS A 117 -30.22 24.66 7.61
CA HIS A 117 -28.84 24.73 8.08
C HIS A 117 -27.98 23.52 7.66
N ALA A 118 -28.60 22.50 7.04
CA ALA A 118 -27.91 21.30 6.60
C ALA A 118 -26.96 21.59 5.41
N GLN A 119 -25.82 20.91 5.40
CA GLN A 119 -24.87 20.89 4.28
C GLN A 119 -25.10 19.69 3.38
N ASP A 120 -24.76 19.83 2.10
CA ASP A 120 -24.72 18.72 1.16
C ASP A 120 -23.40 17.94 1.34
N GLY A 121 -23.47 16.60 1.41
CA GLY A 121 -22.26 15.75 1.46
C GLY A 121 -22.27 14.59 2.46
N GLY A 122 -23.32 14.44 3.27
CA GLY A 122 -23.45 13.33 4.20
C GLY A 122 -24.88 13.11 4.67
N VAL A 123 -25.17 11.90 5.13
CA VAL A 123 -26.44 11.56 5.78
C VAL A 123 -26.11 11.02 7.15
N ALA A 124 -26.61 11.69 8.18
CA ALA A 124 -26.54 11.26 9.56
C ALA A 124 -27.97 11.19 10.12
N THR A 125 -28.16 10.37 11.15
CA THR A 125 -29.38 10.41 11.96
C THR A 125 -29.32 11.63 12.86
N ALA A 126 -30.41 12.40 12.91
CA ALA A 126 -30.60 13.51 13.84
C ALA A 126 -31.15 12.99 15.19
#